data_AF-A0A2N5FAT4-F1
#
_entry.id   AF-A0A2N5FAT4-F1
#
_cell.length_a   1.000
_cell.length_b   1.000
_cell.length_c   1.000
_cell.angle_alpha   90.00
_cell.angle_beta   90.00
_cell.angle_gamma   90.00
#
_symmetry.space_group_name_H-M   'P 1'
#
loop_
_entity.id
_entity.type
_entity.pdbx_description
1 polymer ?
#
loop_
_entity_poly.entity_id
_entity_poly.type
_entity_poly.pdbx_seq_one_letter_code
_entity_poly.pdbx_strand_id
1 'polypeptide(L)'
;MKIRWFIYIAIGIVFGVFDFYFHSFISRMLIQGETLWRILTYGVWLVPLVPIALYEARFSKSKVRAAFASSSTWLVSIIFYYLYNAIQLGIIGISTRPELHISNKNDPFFWGNWKNVFWNDIVMRGIFQWSGFAVVVGFIVGFSVSFIYLRIEKFIKFRNKSTKEF
;
A
#
# COMPACT_ATOMS: atom_id res chain seq x y z
N MET A 1 -22.10 2.90 0.82
CA MET A 1 -20.94 2.00 0.98
C MET A 1 -20.10 1.91 -0.29
N LYS A 2 -20.69 1.67 -1.48
CA LYS A 2 -19.94 1.35 -2.71
C LYS A 2 -18.85 2.37 -3.13
N ILE A 3 -19.18 3.67 -3.19
CA ILE A 3 -18.24 4.67 -3.76
C ILE A 3 -16.96 4.86 -2.93
N ARG A 4 -17.05 4.87 -1.60
CA ARG A 4 -15.87 5.09 -0.73
C ARG A 4 -14.87 3.95 -0.82
N TRP A 5 -15.38 2.71 -0.81
CA TRP A 5 -14.54 1.53 -0.96
C TRP A 5 -13.87 1.47 -2.34
N PHE A 6 -14.58 1.89 -3.38
CA PHE A 6 -13.99 2.06 -4.71
C PHE A 6 -12.86 3.10 -4.68
N ILE A 7 -13.05 4.24 -4.01
CA ILE A 7 -12.00 5.26 -3.86
C ILE A 7 -10.79 4.69 -3.11
N TYR A 8 -10.98 3.91 -2.04
CA TYR A 8 -9.87 3.27 -1.30
C TYR A 8 -9.07 2.32 -2.18
N ILE A 9 -9.76 1.50 -2.99
CA ILE A 9 -9.12 0.61 -3.97
C ILE A 9 -8.35 1.45 -5.01
N ALA A 10 -8.96 2.50 -5.55
CA ALA A 10 -8.30 3.37 -6.53
C ALA A 10 -7.04 4.05 -5.96
N ILE A 11 -7.11 4.53 -4.70
CA ILE A 11 -5.94 5.06 -3.98
C ILE A 11 -4.88 3.98 -3.85
N GLY A 12 -5.26 2.75 -3.49
CA GLY A 12 -4.32 1.64 -3.38
C GLY A 12 -3.60 1.36 -4.70
N ILE A 13 -4.34 1.32 -5.82
CA ILE A 13 -3.78 1.12 -7.16
C ILE A 13 -2.75 2.21 -7.49
N VAL A 14 -3.16 3.47 -7.38
CA VAL A 14 -2.31 4.63 -7.71
C VAL A 14 -1.09 4.66 -6.80
N PHE A 15 -1.28 4.44 -5.50
CA PHE A 15 -0.20 4.44 -4.52
C PHE A 15 0.78 3.30 -4.74
N GLY A 16 0.32 2.08 -5.04
CA GLY A 16 1.22 0.94 -5.30
C GLY A 16 2.15 1.18 -6.49
N VAL A 17 1.62 1.75 -7.58
CA VAL A 17 2.44 2.16 -8.73
C VAL A 17 3.37 3.32 -8.38
N PHE A 18 2.89 4.32 -7.63
CA PHE A 18 3.72 5.42 -7.19
C PHE A 18 4.88 4.96 -6.29
N ASP A 19 4.61 4.07 -5.33
CA ASP A 19 5.60 3.55 -4.38
C ASP A 19 6.73 2.80 -5.08
N PHE A 20 6.45 2.13 -6.20
CA PHE A 20 7.48 1.55 -7.05
C PHE A 20 8.54 2.58 -7.49
N TYR A 21 8.09 3.74 -7.97
CA TYR A 21 9.00 4.82 -8.36
C TYR A 21 9.64 5.51 -7.16
N PHE A 22 8.88 5.71 -6.09
CA PHE A 22 9.38 6.29 -4.86
C PHE A 22 10.52 5.45 -4.26
N HIS A 23 10.33 4.13 -4.20
CA HIS A 23 11.34 3.19 -3.71
C HIS A 23 12.61 3.20 -4.57
N SER A 24 12.47 3.26 -5.89
CA SER A 24 13.59 3.43 -6.81
C SER A 24 14.31 4.77 -6.61
N PHE A 25 13.56 5.85 -6.40
CA PHE A 25 14.12 7.17 -6.14
C PHE A 25 14.94 7.21 -4.84
N ILE A 26 14.36 6.78 -3.72
CA ILE A 26 15.08 6.79 -2.43
C ILE A 26 16.30 5.87 -2.44
N SER A 27 16.23 4.75 -3.16
CA SER A 27 17.36 3.80 -3.27
C SER A 27 18.51 4.30 -4.14
N ARG A 28 18.29 5.35 -4.95
CA ARG A 28 19.35 6.07 -5.67
C ARG A 28 19.94 7.22 -4.86
N MET A 29 19.13 7.85 -4.02
CA MET A 29 19.53 9.03 -3.25
C MET A 29 20.14 8.69 -1.89
N LEU A 30 19.79 7.54 -1.32
CA LEU A 30 20.20 7.12 0.02
C LEU A 30 20.83 5.74 -0.01
N ILE A 31 21.71 5.49 0.96
CA ILE A 31 22.31 4.18 1.17
C ILE A 31 21.22 3.22 1.66
N GLN A 32 21.00 2.14 0.90
CA GLN A 32 19.99 1.15 1.25
C GLN A 32 20.28 0.55 2.62
N GLY A 33 19.24 0.48 3.46
CA GLY A 33 19.33 -0.10 4.80
C GLY A 33 19.73 0.88 5.90
N GLU A 34 20.13 2.12 5.60
CA GLU A 34 20.33 3.16 6.61
C GLU A 34 19.00 3.64 7.23
N THR A 35 19.10 4.28 8.39
CA THR A 35 17.95 4.73 9.19
C THR A 35 16.98 5.59 8.38
N LEU A 36 17.49 6.59 7.65
CA LEU A 36 16.63 7.49 6.86
C LEU A 36 15.93 6.74 5.71
N TRP A 37 16.65 5.84 5.03
CA TRP A 37 16.08 5.01 3.96
C TRP A 37 14.96 4.11 4.50
N ARG A 38 15.14 3.51 5.69
CA ARG A 38 14.09 2.69 6.33
C ARG A 38 12.87 3.52 6.73
N ILE A 39 13.09 4.69 7.33
CA ILE A 39 12.00 5.60 7.73
C ILE A 39 11.17 5.99 6.51
N LEU A 40 11.80 6.34 5.39
CA LEU A 40 11.06 6.71 4.18
C LEU A 40 10.37 5.51 3.53
N THR A 41 11.07 4.37 3.41
CA THR A 41 10.53 3.13 2.84
C THR A 41 9.26 2.67 3.55
N TYR A 42 9.24 2.70 4.90
CA TYR A 42 8.08 2.24 5.67
C TYR A 42 7.09 3.37 5.97
N GLY A 43 7.58 4.59 6.19
CA GLY A 43 6.77 5.74 6.58
C GLY A 43 5.86 6.26 5.48
N VAL A 44 6.26 6.14 4.21
CA VAL A 44 5.44 6.58 3.06
C VAL A 44 4.08 5.88 3.01
N TRP A 45 3.99 4.65 3.53
CA TRP A 45 2.74 3.89 3.60
C TRP A 45 1.69 4.52 4.51
N LEU A 46 2.09 5.37 5.46
CA LEU A 46 1.13 6.10 6.30
C LEU A 46 0.39 7.20 5.54
N VAL A 47 0.96 7.70 4.42
CA VAL A 47 0.40 8.77 3.61
C VAL A 47 -1.00 8.43 3.09
N PRO A 48 -1.25 7.26 2.46
CA PRO A 48 -2.61 6.87 2.09
C PRO A 48 -3.42 6.33 3.28
N LEU A 49 -2.80 5.63 4.23
CA LEU A 49 -3.54 4.90 5.27
C LEU A 49 -4.18 5.82 6.31
N VAL A 50 -3.46 6.85 6.76
CA VAL A 50 -3.99 7.76 7.79
C VAL A 50 -5.23 8.51 7.30
N PRO A 51 -5.23 9.16 6.11
CA PRO A 51 -6.44 9.80 5.58
C PRO A 51 -7.61 8.84 5.40
N ILE A 52 -7.37 7.62 4.91
CA ILE A 52 -8.42 6.60 4.73
C ILE A 52 -9.02 6.19 6.08
N ALA A 53 -8.17 5.91 7.06
CA ALA A 53 -8.60 5.54 8.40
C ALA A 53 -9.43 6.65 9.05
N LEU A 54 -8.98 7.91 8.96
CA LEU A 54 -9.70 9.07 9.48
C LEU A 54 -11.04 9.28 8.76
N TYR A 55 -11.06 9.19 7.44
CA TYR A 55 -12.26 9.39 6.64
C TYR A 55 -13.31 8.31 6.90
N GLU A 56 -12.92 7.03 6.94
CA GLU A 56 -13.85 5.94 7.24
C GLU A 56 -14.31 5.98 8.70
N ALA A 57 -13.43 6.35 9.65
CA ALA A 57 -13.83 6.54 11.04
C ALA A 57 -14.84 7.67 11.20
N ARG A 58 -14.62 8.81 10.51
CA ARG A 58 -15.54 9.94 10.51
C ARG A 58 -16.92 9.57 10.00
N PHE A 59 -17.00 8.82 8.91
CA PHE A 59 -18.26 8.43 8.28
C PHE A 59 -18.95 7.28 9.02
N SER A 60 -18.23 6.20 9.28
CA SER A 60 -18.82 4.95 9.78
C SER A 60 -18.93 4.88 11.30
N LYS A 61 -18.21 5.76 12.00
CA LYS A 61 -18.02 5.75 13.46
C LYS A 61 -17.50 4.41 13.99
N SER A 62 -16.88 3.58 13.13
CA SER A 62 -16.39 2.25 13.46
C SER A 62 -14.89 2.14 13.23
N LYS A 63 -14.19 1.75 14.30
CA LYS A 63 -12.74 1.50 14.29
C LYS A 63 -12.38 0.29 13.43
N VAL A 64 -13.22 -0.73 13.47
CA VAL A 64 -13.05 -1.97 12.72
C VAL A 64 -13.21 -1.75 11.22
N ARG A 65 -14.18 -0.91 10.80
CA ARG A 65 -14.32 -0.56 9.38
C ARG A 65 -13.13 0.24 8.86
N ALA A 66 -12.59 1.17 9.65
CA ALA A 66 -11.37 1.89 9.31
C ALA A 66 -10.15 0.96 9.21
N ALA A 67 -10.05 -0.03 10.11
CA ALA A 67 -9.03 -1.07 10.04
C ALA A 67 -9.12 -1.89 8.75
N PHE A 68 -10.30 -2.40 8.39
CA PHE A 68 -10.49 -3.12 7.13
C PHE A 68 -10.22 -2.25 5.90
N ALA A 69 -10.68 -0.99 5.89
CA ALA A 69 -10.40 -0.07 4.78
C ALA A 69 -8.89 0.13 4.58
N SER A 70 -8.14 0.25 5.68
CA SER A 70 -6.68 0.42 5.67
C SER A 70 -5.98 -0.85 5.18
N SER A 71 -6.33 -2.03 5.72
CA SER A 71 -5.80 -3.32 5.27
C SER A 71 -6.07 -3.59 3.79
N SER A 72 -7.31 -3.36 3.34
CA SER A 72 -7.69 -3.57 1.94
C SER A 72 -6.94 -2.63 1.00
N THR A 73 -6.78 -1.36 1.39
CA THR A 73 -6.00 -0.40 0.58
C THR A 73 -4.55 -0.85 0.46
N TRP A 74 -3.90 -1.18 1.58
CA TRP A 74 -2.51 -1.63 1.57
C TRP A 74 -2.34 -2.90 0.73
N LEU A 75 -3.25 -3.87 0.89
CA LEU A 75 -3.21 -5.11 0.11
C LEU A 75 -3.29 -4.83 -1.39
N VAL A 76 -4.21 -3.96 -1.82
CA VAL A 76 -4.33 -3.55 -3.22
C VAL A 76 -3.04 -2.86 -3.69
N SER A 77 -2.47 -1.97 -2.89
CA SER A 77 -1.19 -1.33 -3.21
C SER A 77 -0.05 -2.34 -3.41
N ILE A 78 0.07 -3.37 -2.55
CA ILE A 78 1.09 -4.42 -2.70
C ILE A 78 0.89 -5.17 -4.01
N ILE A 79 -0.34 -5.57 -4.33
CA ILE A 79 -0.65 -6.27 -5.57
C ILE A 79 -0.22 -5.41 -6.77
N PHE A 80 -0.60 -4.14 -6.80
CA PHE A 80 -0.30 -3.26 -7.93
C PHE A 80 1.17 -2.84 -8.02
N TYR A 81 1.87 -2.74 -6.89
CA TYR A 81 3.33 -2.57 -6.88
C TYR A 81 4.02 -3.72 -7.62
N TYR A 82 3.68 -4.96 -7.28
CA TYR A 82 4.30 -6.15 -7.87
C TYR A 82 3.83 -6.43 -9.30
N LEU A 83 2.56 -6.14 -9.63
CA LEU A 83 2.11 -6.17 -11.01
C LEU A 83 2.81 -5.12 -11.88
N TYR A 84 3.09 -3.94 -11.32
CA TYR A 84 3.86 -2.93 -12.03
C TYR A 84 5.31 -3.38 -12.27
N ASN A 85 5.90 -4.13 -11.34
CA ASN A 85 7.20 -4.78 -11.56
C ASN A 85 7.15 -5.75 -12.77
N ALA A 86 6.08 -6.53 -12.91
CA ALA A 86 5.87 -7.37 -14.11
C ALA A 86 5.80 -6.54 -15.40
N ILE A 87 5.07 -5.41 -15.37
CA ILE A 87 4.99 -4.48 -16.51
C ILE A 87 6.37 -3.91 -16.84
N GLN A 88 7.15 -3.55 -15.83
CA GLN A 88 8.49 -3.01 -16.04
C GLN A 88 9.40 -4.06 -16.71
N LEU A 89 9.36 -5.31 -16.26
CA LEU A 89 10.19 -6.37 -16.84
C LEU A 89 9.76 -6.73 -18.26
N GLY A 90 8.45 -6.85 -18.52
CA GLY A 90 7.94 -7.37 -19.78
C GLY A 90 7.67 -6.37 -20.89
N ILE A 91 7.29 -5.14 -20.53
CA ILE A 91 6.84 -4.13 -21.50
C ILE A 91 7.83 -2.97 -21.59
N ILE A 92 8.32 -2.48 -20.45
CA ILE A 92 9.29 -1.37 -20.45
C ILE A 92 10.70 -1.89 -20.73
N GLY A 93 11.03 -3.06 -20.17
CA GLY A 93 12.34 -3.66 -20.22
C GLY A 93 13.32 -3.03 -19.25
N ILE A 94 14.21 -3.85 -18.71
CA ILE A 94 15.38 -3.40 -17.94
C ILE A 94 16.64 -4.06 -18.51
N SER A 95 17.74 -3.31 -18.56
CA SER A 95 19.00 -3.75 -19.19
C SER A 95 19.63 -4.97 -18.51
N THR A 96 19.34 -5.19 -17.23
CA THR A 96 19.85 -6.33 -16.46
C THR A 96 19.05 -7.62 -16.66
N ARG A 97 17.85 -7.54 -17.25
CA ARG A 97 16.95 -8.68 -17.50
C ARG A 97 16.30 -8.60 -18.89
N PRO A 98 17.09 -8.47 -19.98
CA PRO A 98 16.53 -8.35 -21.33
C PRO A 98 15.71 -9.58 -21.72
N GLU A 99 16.03 -10.77 -21.19
CA GLU A 99 15.37 -12.05 -21.49
C GLU A 99 13.87 -12.07 -21.16
N LEU A 100 13.41 -11.17 -20.28
CA LEU A 100 12.00 -11.06 -19.90
C LEU A 100 11.21 -10.11 -20.78
N HIS A 101 11.86 -9.26 -21.58
CA HIS A 101 11.15 -8.29 -22.40
C HIS A 101 10.38 -8.97 -23.55
N ILE A 102 9.19 -8.46 -23.91
CA ILE A 102 8.31 -9.06 -24.92
C ILE A 102 8.94 -9.19 -26.31
N SER A 103 9.97 -8.40 -26.62
CA SER A 103 10.74 -8.56 -27.86
C SER A 103 11.43 -9.92 -27.97
N ASN A 104 11.74 -10.56 -26.83
CA ASN A 104 12.38 -11.87 -26.76
C ASN A 104 11.38 -13.03 -26.71
N LYS A 105 10.09 -12.81 -27.01
CA LYS A 105 9.04 -13.85 -26.97
C LYS A 105 9.31 -15.09 -27.83
N ASN A 106 10.18 -14.97 -28.83
CA ASN A 106 10.56 -16.07 -29.73
C ASN A 106 11.73 -16.91 -29.16
N ASP A 107 12.35 -16.49 -28.05
CA ASP A 107 13.39 -17.25 -27.39
C ASP A 107 12.81 -18.54 -26.76
N PRO A 108 13.45 -19.70 -26.94
CA PRO A 108 12.96 -20.98 -26.41
C PRO A 108 12.77 -20.99 -24.89
N PHE A 109 13.54 -20.18 -24.15
CA PHE A 109 13.49 -20.11 -22.69
C PHE A 109 12.58 -18.99 -22.17
N PHE A 110 12.01 -18.15 -23.05
CA PHE A 110 11.21 -16.98 -22.66
C PHE A 110 10.12 -17.32 -21.63
N TRP A 111 9.26 -18.30 -21.94
CA TRP A 111 8.17 -18.70 -21.05
C TRP A 111 8.67 -19.39 -19.77
N GLY A 112 9.79 -20.10 -19.84
CA GLY A 112 10.43 -20.70 -18.67
C GLY A 112 10.95 -19.64 -17.71
N ASN A 113 11.64 -18.62 -18.22
CA ASN A 113 12.15 -17.48 -17.47
C ASN A 113 10.99 -16.68 -16.86
N TRP A 114 9.95 -16.40 -17.63
CA TRP A 114 8.75 -15.72 -17.16
C TRP A 114 8.04 -16.48 -16.05
N LYS A 115 7.82 -17.78 -16.22
CA LYS A 115 7.18 -18.60 -15.19
C LYS A 115 7.98 -18.57 -13.89
N ASN A 116 9.30 -18.66 -13.98
CA ASN A 116 10.18 -18.62 -12.81
C ASN A 116 10.07 -17.28 -12.07
N VAL A 117 10.26 -16.16 -12.76
CA VAL A 117 10.26 -14.81 -12.15
C VAL A 117 8.87 -14.43 -11.66
N PHE A 118 7.83 -14.66 -12.47
CA PHE A 118 6.47 -14.34 -12.10
C PHE A 118 6.01 -15.12 -10.87
N TRP A 119 6.27 -16.43 -10.83
CA TRP A 119 5.82 -17.25 -9.71
C TRP A 119 6.66 -17.03 -8.45
N ASN A 120 7.99 -17.09 -8.55
CA ASN A 120 8.86 -17.08 -7.39
C ASN A 120 9.08 -15.68 -6.84
N ASP A 121 9.34 -14.70 -7.70
CA ASP A 121 9.70 -13.35 -7.25
C ASP A 121 8.47 -12.46 -7.09
N ILE A 122 7.58 -12.43 -8.10
CA ILE A 122 6.43 -11.52 -8.10
C ILE A 122 5.31 -12.05 -7.18
N VAL A 123 4.88 -13.30 -7.37
CA VAL A 123 3.75 -13.85 -6.62
C VAL A 123 4.16 -14.31 -5.22
N MET A 124 5.15 -15.19 -5.08
CA MET A 124 5.48 -15.80 -3.79
C MET A 124 6.23 -14.84 -2.86
N ARG A 125 7.41 -14.36 -3.28
CA ARG A 125 8.25 -13.44 -2.47
C ARG A 125 7.67 -12.02 -2.41
N GLY A 126 6.94 -11.62 -3.44
CA GLY A 126 6.31 -10.31 -3.51
C GLY A 126 4.92 -10.31 -2.89
N ILE A 127 3.90 -10.59 -3.70
CA ILE A 127 2.50 -10.42 -3.32
C ILE A 127 2.16 -11.22 -2.07
N PHE A 128 2.42 -12.52 -2.03
CA PHE A 128 1.97 -13.39 -0.95
C PHE A 128 2.63 -13.02 0.39
N GLN A 129 3.97 -12.93 0.42
CA GLN A 129 4.70 -12.59 1.64
C GLN A 129 4.30 -11.21 2.19
N TRP A 130 4.22 -10.19 1.33
CA TRP A 130 3.90 -8.83 1.77
C TRP A 130 2.41 -8.61 2.04
N SER A 131 1.53 -9.42 1.45
CA SER A 131 0.08 -9.35 1.72
C SER A 131 -0.23 -9.61 3.19
N GLY A 132 0.43 -10.58 3.82
CA GLY A 132 0.24 -10.87 5.25
C GLY A 132 0.60 -9.65 6.11
N PHE A 133 1.73 -9.01 5.81
CA PHE A 133 2.16 -7.79 6.49
C PHE A 133 1.18 -6.64 6.25
N ALA A 134 0.77 -6.40 5.00
CA ALA A 134 -0.17 -5.35 4.63
C ALA A 134 -1.52 -5.48 5.36
N VAL A 135 -2.04 -6.71 5.47
CA VAL A 135 -3.30 -6.96 6.17
C VAL A 135 -3.16 -6.64 7.66
N VAL A 136 -2.14 -7.21 8.32
CA VAL A 136 -1.96 -7.08 9.79
C VAL A 136 -1.62 -5.65 10.17
N VAL A 137 -0.61 -5.05 9.53
CA VAL A 137 -0.14 -3.71 9.88
C VAL A 137 -1.17 -2.65 9.44
N GLY A 138 -1.79 -2.83 8.28
CA GLY A 138 -2.90 -1.98 7.85
C GLY A 138 -4.06 -2.00 8.84
N PHE A 139 -4.36 -3.17 9.42
CA PHE A 139 -5.42 -3.29 10.42
C PHE A 139 -5.06 -2.53 11.69
N ILE A 140 -3.84 -2.74 12.20
CA ILE A 140 -3.35 -2.08 13.42
C ILE A 140 -3.33 -0.56 13.26
N VAL A 141 -2.79 -0.05 12.15
CA VAL A 141 -2.73 1.38 11.86
C VAL A 141 -4.13 1.96 11.74
N GLY A 142 -4.99 1.35 10.92
CA GLY A 142 -6.36 1.83 10.73
C GLY A 142 -7.19 1.83 12.01
N PHE A 143 -7.03 0.79 12.84
CA PHE A 143 -7.68 0.71 14.16
C PHE A 143 -7.16 1.79 15.11
N SER A 144 -5.84 1.97 15.20
CA SER A 144 -5.22 2.91 16.15
C SER A 144 -5.56 4.36 15.81
N VAL A 145 -5.43 4.74 14.53
CA VAL A 145 -5.76 6.08 14.04
C VAL A 145 -7.23 6.40 14.29
N SER A 146 -8.13 5.47 13.95
CA SER A 146 -9.57 5.66 14.15
C SER A 146 -9.96 5.67 15.63
N PHE A 147 -9.27 4.90 16.48
CA PHE A 147 -9.47 4.90 17.92
C PHE A 147 -9.17 6.28 18.52
N ILE A 148 -7.99 6.82 18.22
CA ILE A 148 -7.56 8.13 18.69
C ILE A 148 -8.54 9.20 18.21
N TYR A 149 -8.87 9.20 16.92
CA TYR A 149 -9.80 10.16 16.32
C TYR A 149 -11.18 10.16 17.01
N LEU A 150 -11.80 8.99 17.18
CA LEU A 150 -13.13 8.89 17.78
C LEU A 150 -13.12 9.24 19.27
N ARG A 151 -12.01 8.99 19.98
CA ARG A 151 -11.86 9.39 21.38
C ARG A 151 -11.78 10.91 21.51
N ILE A 152 -10.99 11.56 20.65
CA ILE A 152 -10.88 13.03 20.59
C ILE A 152 -12.23 13.64 20.22
N GLU A 153 -12.93 13.10 19.21
CA GLU A 153 -14.25 13.61 18.80
C GLU A 153 -15.27 13.58 19.95
N LYS A 154 -15.30 12.49 20.72
CA LYS A 154 -16.17 12.37 21.90
C LYS A 154 -15.82 13.38 22.99
N PHE A 155 -14.53 13.56 23.26
CA PHE A 155 -14.06 14.52 24.26
C PHE A 155 -14.45 15.96 23.91
N ILE A 156 -14.24 16.37 22.65
CA ILE A 156 -14.63 17.70 22.16
C ILE A 156 -16.14 17.92 22.27
N LYS A 157 -16.95 16.92 21.89
CA LYS A 157 -18.42 16.99 22.00
C LYS A 157 -18.88 17.13 23.45
N PHE A 158 -18.27 16.39 24.38
CA PHE A 158 -18.57 16.48 25.80
C PHE A 158 -18.25 17.87 26.36
N ARG A 159 -17.05 18.40 26.07
CA ARG A 159 -16.64 19.75 26.47
C ARG A 159 -17.62 20.81 25.97
N ASN A 160 -17.98 20.77 24.69
CA ASN A 160 -18.87 21.76 24.09
C ASN A 160 -20.32 21.67 24.63
N LYS A 161 -20.76 20.50 25.10
CA LYS A 161 -22.06 20.36 25.76
C LYS A 161 -22.04 21.01 27.15
N SER A 162 -20.99 20.75 27.94
CA SER A 162 -20.81 21.35 29.27
C SER A 162 -20.76 22.89 29.21
N THR A 163 -20.13 23.47 28.19
CA THR A 163 -20.08 24.95 28.04
C THR A 163 -21.42 25.58 27.64
N LYS A 164 -22.39 24.81 27.10
CA LYS A 164 -23.71 25.32 26.71
C LYS A 164 -24.77 25.20 27.82
N GLU A 165 -24.47 24.46 28.89
CA GLU A 165 -25.37 24.26 30.03
C GLU A 165 -25.10 25.26 31.18
N PHE A 166 -24.13 26.18 30.99
CA PHE A 166 -23.87 27.37 31.81
C PHE A 166 -24.21 28.63 31.01
#